data_AF-A0A928QPV6-F1
#
_entry.id   AF-A0A928QPV6-F1
#
_cell.length_a   1.000
_cell.length_b   1.000
_cell.length_c   1.000
_cell.angle_alpha   90.00
_cell.angle_beta   90.00
_cell.angle_gamma   90.00
#
_symmetry.space_group_name_H-M   'P 1'
#
loop_
_entity.id
_entity.type
_entity.pdbx_description
1 polymer ?
#
loop_
_entity_poly.entity_id
_entity_poly.type
_entity_poly.pdbx_seq_one_letter_code
_entity_poly.pdbx_strand_id
1 'polypeptide(L)'
;MISEDQVFLIHYCHPDCTPLRNICRLPEEEAYRLAQELARAHPDTTAFYRFADFHNYYPRRMAEDRRLYEAFRRKGGTPVEEHPLSFVVAGSDYLHHWFGDGRILRLPLSAVPEHAVSFTYGDSCAVESEHIVTKAELLRDLARYDTMEDFLADLHTRCHYIEVQLWDDRYCELVQE
;
A
#
# COMPACT_ATOMS: atom_id res chain seq x y z
N MET A 1 7.20 -23.22 -7.15
CA MET A 1 7.74 -22.21 -6.21
C MET A 1 7.68 -20.83 -6.85
N ILE A 2 6.97 -19.90 -6.20
CA ILE A 2 6.78 -18.53 -6.65
C ILE A 2 8.12 -17.76 -6.62
N SER A 3 8.49 -17.10 -7.72
CA SER A 3 9.63 -16.16 -7.79
C SER A 3 9.17 -14.71 -7.88
N GLU A 4 10.07 -13.74 -7.62
CA GLU A 4 9.74 -12.31 -7.65
C GLU A 4 9.24 -11.81 -9.02
N ASP A 5 9.67 -12.44 -10.11
CA ASP A 5 9.23 -12.09 -11.48
C ASP A 5 7.77 -12.44 -11.75
N GLN A 6 7.17 -13.29 -10.90
CA GLN A 6 5.77 -13.69 -10.99
C GLN A 6 4.87 -12.82 -10.10
N VAL A 7 5.45 -11.90 -9.32
CA VAL A 7 4.73 -11.08 -8.35
C VAL A 7 4.57 -9.66 -8.87
N PHE A 8 3.34 -9.17 -8.85
CA PHE A 8 3.02 -7.78 -9.14
C PHE A 8 2.54 -7.07 -7.89
N LEU A 9 2.93 -5.80 -7.76
CA LEU A 9 2.42 -4.84 -6.79
C LEU A 9 1.32 -4.05 -7.47
N ILE A 10 0.16 -3.97 -6.84
CA ILE A 10 -1.06 -3.43 -7.41
C ILE A 10 -1.47 -2.18 -6.65
N HIS A 11 -1.62 -1.05 -7.35
CA HIS A 11 -2.16 0.19 -6.79
C HIS A 11 -3.56 0.42 -7.33
N TYR A 12 -4.48 0.76 -6.42
CA TYR A 12 -5.86 1.10 -6.73
C TYR A 12 -6.06 2.60 -6.62
N CYS A 13 -6.69 3.19 -7.63
CA CYS A 13 -6.99 4.61 -7.67
C CYS A 13 -8.44 4.83 -8.09
N HIS A 14 -9.20 5.55 -7.27
CA HIS A 14 -10.55 5.98 -7.62
C HIS A 14 -10.53 6.84 -8.90
N PRO A 15 -11.54 6.76 -9.80
CA PRO A 15 -11.54 7.48 -11.07
C PRO A 15 -11.33 9.01 -10.96
N ASP A 16 -11.82 9.61 -9.87
CA ASP A 16 -11.70 11.05 -9.57
C ASP A 16 -10.40 11.45 -8.84
N CYS A 17 -9.51 10.49 -8.62
CA CYS A 17 -8.19 10.72 -8.04
C CYS A 17 -7.08 10.69 -9.09
N THR A 18 -5.97 11.33 -8.77
CA THR A 18 -4.72 11.16 -9.53
C THR A 18 -3.98 9.93 -9.00
N PRO A 19 -3.63 8.94 -9.84
CA PRO A 19 -2.85 7.78 -9.40
C PRO A 19 -1.54 8.19 -8.73
N LEU A 20 -1.11 7.41 -7.73
CA LEU A 20 0.15 7.61 -7.02
C LEU A 20 0.31 8.98 -6.33
N ARG A 21 -0.80 9.72 -6.12
CA ARG A 21 -0.79 10.96 -5.34
C ARG A 21 -1.13 10.65 -3.88
N ASN A 22 -0.12 10.63 -3.01
CA ASN A 22 -0.33 10.45 -1.58
C ASN A 22 -0.80 11.76 -0.92
N ILE A 23 -1.98 11.74 -0.29
CA ILE A 23 -2.57 12.88 0.40
C ILE A 23 -1.72 13.40 1.57
N CYS A 24 -0.93 12.53 2.22
CA CYS A 24 -0.07 12.89 3.34
C CYS A 24 1.19 13.68 2.90
N ARG A 25 1.46 13.75 1.59
CA ARG A 25 2.55 14.56 1.04
C ARG A 25 2.10 15.96 0.62
N LEU A 26 0.82 16.29 0.75
CA LEU A 26 0.29 17.63 0.47
C LEU A 26 0.52 18.56 1.66
N PRO A 27 0.54 19.89 1.45
CA PRO A 27 0.38 20.84 2.54
C PRO A 27 -0.87 20.49 3.36
N GLU A 28 -0.79 20.57 4.68
CA GLU A 28 -1.86 20.10 5.58
C GLU A 28 -3.23 20.69 5.21
N GLU A 29 -3.31 22.00 5.01
CA GLU A 29 -4.57 22.66 4.62
C GLU A 29 -5.13 22.10 3.30
N GLU A 30 -4.27 21.78 2.33
CA GLU A 30 -4.68 21.16 1.07
C GLU A 30 -5.14 19.71 1.27
N ALA A 31 -4.45 18.94 2.12
CA ALA A 31 -4.85 17.58 2.47
C ALA A 31 -6.25 17.55 3.11
N TYR A 32 -6.51 18.43 4.08
CA TYR A 32 -7.82 18.55 4.72
C TYR A 32 -8.93 18.95 3.73
N ARG A 33 -8.64 19.93 2.87
CA ARG A 33 -9.59 20.37 1.85
C ARG A 33 -9.91 19.23 0.88
N LEU A 34 -8.89 18.55 0.35
CA LEU A 34 -9.06 17.45 -0.60
C LEU A 34 -9.83 16.27 0.03
N ALA A 35 -9.50 15.90 1.26
CA ALA A 35 -10.20 14.84 1.99
C ALA A 35 -11.70 15.18 2.15
N GLN A 36 -12.01 16.43 2.53
CA GLN A 36 -13.38 16.89 2.66
C GLN A 36 -14.13 16.92 1.32
N GLU A 37 -13.49 17.37 0.24
CA GLU A 37 -14.05 17.37 -1.11
C GLU A 37 -14.40 15.94 -1.56
N LEU A 38 -13.45 15.00 -1.43
CA LEU A 38 -13.65 13.60 -1.81
C LEU A 38 -14.72 12.90 -0.97
N ALA A 39 -14.70 13.07 0.36
CA ALA A 39 -15.71 12.49 1.25
C ALA A 39 -17.14 12.98 0.95
N ARG A 40 -17.29 14.26 0.57
CA ARG A 40 -18.58 14.84 0.20
C ARG A 40 -19.07 14.40 -1.17
N ALA A 41 -18.16 14.32 -2.14
CA ALA A 41 -18.49 13.92 -3.51
C ALA A 41 -18.82 12.42 -3.62
N HIS A 42 -18.27 11.60 -2.72
CA HIS A 42 -18.32 10.14 -2.79
C HIS A 42 -18.72 9.51 -1.43
N PRO A 43 -19.92 9.81 -0.91
CA PRO A 43 -20.34 9.36 0.43
C PRO A 43 -20.46 7.84 0.57
N ASP A 44 -20.60 7.10 -0.55
CA ASP A 44 -20.74 5.65 -0.58
C ASP A 44 -19.43 4.91 -0.93
N THR A 45 -18.33 5.64 -1.17
CA THR A 45 -17.05 5.03 -1.55
C THR A 45 -16.22 4.72 -0.31
N THR A 46 -15.99 3.43 -0.05
CA THR A 46 -15.35 2.95 1.18
C THR A 46 -13.93 3.51 1.36
N ALA A 47 -13.15 3.69 0.29
CA ALA A 47 -11.82 4.29 0.38
C ALA A 47 -11.81 5.71 1.00
N PHE A 48 -12.94 6.44 0.92
CA PHE A 48 -13.08 7.81 1.43
C PHE A 48 -13.83 7.89 2.77
N TYR A 49 -14.30 6.78 3.34
CA TYR A 49 -14.97 6.82 4.66
C TYR A 49 -14.07 7.39 5.76
N ARG A 50 -12.78 7.06 5.71
CA ARG A 50 -11.76 7.63 6.61
C ARG A 50 -11.56 9.14 6.43
N PHE A 51 -11.95 9.70 5.29
CA PHE A 51 -11.88 11.15 5.03
C PHE A 51 -13.08 11.90 5.61
N ALA A 52 -14.19 11.22 5.92
CA ALA A 52 -15.31 11.83 6.63
C ALA A 52 -14.91 12.28 8.05
N ASP A 53 -13.92 11.61 8.66
CA ASP A 53 -13.30 11.98 9.94
C ASP A 53 -11.78 12.15 9.78
N PHE A 54 -11.40 13.02 8.83
CA PHE A 54 -9.99 13.24 8.50
C PHE A 54 -9.17 13.81 9.66
N HIS A 55 -9.80 14.57 10.57
CA HIS A 55 -9.14 15.09 11.78
C HIS A 55 -8.59 13.98 12.69
N ASN A 56 -9.27 12.85 12.79
CA ASN A 56 -8.79 11.69 13.54
C ASN A 56 -7.90 10.79 12.69
N TYR A 57 -8.22 10.62 11.40
CA TYR A 57 -7.45 9.74 10.52
C TYR A 57 -6.05 10.28 10.20
N TYR A 58 -5.93 11.55 9.83
CA TYR A 58 -4.68 12.16 9.38
C TYR A 58 -3.53 12.03 10.40
N PRO A 59 -3.65 12.48 11.67
CA PRO A 59 -2.55 12.35 12.63
C PRO A 59 -2.17 10.89 12.91
N ARG A 60 -3.14 9.96 12.87
CA ARG A 60 -2.88 8.53 13.01
C ARG A 60 -2.08 7.99 11.83
N ARG A 61 -2.43 8.38 10.59
CA ARG A 61 -1.69 7.96 9.40
C ARG A 61 -0.27 8.53 9.38
N MET A 62 -0.10 9.80 9.74
CA MET A 62 1.23 10.42 9.85
C MET A 62 2.12 9.71 10.87
N ALA A 63 1.57 9.38 12.05
CA ALA A 63 2.30 8.64 13.08
C ALA A 63 2.66 7.22 12.63
N GLU A 64 1.75 6.54 11.92
CA GLU A 64 1.97 5.20 11.42
C GLU A 64 3.02 5.17 10.30
N ASP A 65 2.95 6.07 9.32
CA ASP A 65 3.97 6.19 8.26
C ASP A 65 5.37 6.40 8.86
N ARG A 66 5.49 7.27 9.87
CA ARG A 66 6.75 7.47 10.60
C ARG A 66 7.24 6.20 11.28
N ARG A 67 6.34 5.45 11.93
CA ARG A 67 6.68 4.21 12.63
C ARG A 67 7.17 3.15 11.65
N LEU A 68 6.49 3.01 10.50
CA LEU A 68 6.89 2.12 9.41
C LEU A 68 8.24 2.53 8.82
N TYR A 69 8.46 3.83 8.58
CA TYR A 69 9.73 4.37 8.08
C TYR A 69 10.89 4.00 9.01
N GLU A 70 10.74 4.25 10.32
CA GLU A 70 11.75 3.92 11.32
C GLU A 70 11.98 2.39 11.44
N ALA A 71 10.91 1.60 11.37
CA ALA A 71 10.99 0.14 11.39
C ALA A 71 11.70 -0.43 10.16
N PHE A 72 11.40 0.09 8.97
CA PHE A 72 12.03 -0.33 7.74
C PHE A 72 13.53 0.01 7.72
N ARG A 73 13.91 1.22 8.17
CA ARG A 73 15.31 1.59 8.34
C ARG A 73 16.07 0.68 9.29
N ARG A 74 15.46 0.27 10.41
CA ARG A 74 16.06 -0.69 11.36
C ARG A 74 16.31 -2.06 10.73
N LYS A 75 15.52 -2.44 9.72
CA LYS A 75 15.72 -3.68 8.93
C LYS A 75 16.66 -3.52 7.73
N GLY A 76 17.34 -2.38 7.59
CA GLY A 76 18.30 -2.12 6.52
C GLY A 76 17.72 -1.46 5.28
N GLY A 77 16.44 -1.08 5.30
CA GLY A 77 15.82 -0.28 4.25
C GLY A 77 16.41 1.13 4.16
N THR A 78 16.36 1.72 2.98
CA THR A 78 16.79 3.10 2.72
C THR A 78 15.65 3.90 2.09
N PRO A 79 14.54 4.13 2.82
CA PRO A 79 13.43 4.91 2.31
C PRO A 79 13.87 6.33 1.95
N VAL A 80 13.43 6.81 0.78
CA VAL A 80 13.70 8.18 0.30
C VAL A 80 12.58 9.12 0.74
N GLU A 81 11.35 8.63 0.70
CA GLU A 81 10.14 9.36 1.10
C GLU A 81 9.74 9.03 2.54
N GLU A 82 9.18 9.99 3.28
CA GLU A 82 8.66 9.75 4.64
C GLU A 82 7.27 9.12 4.64
N HIS A 83 6.49 9.38 3.57
CA HIS A 83 5.16 8.82 3.37
C HIS A 83 5.19 7.92 2.14
N PRO A 84 5.03 6.59 2.28
CA PRO A 84 5.19 5.68 1.14
C PRO A 84 4.00 5.76 0.18
N LEU A 85 4.20 5.32 -1.06
CA LEU A 85 3.08 5.02 -1.96
C LEU A 85 2.53 3.63 -1.63
N SER A 86 1.21 3.55 -1.54
CA SER A 86 0.50 2.32 -1.16
C SER A 86 0.22 1.43 -2.37
N PHE A 87 0.65 0.17 -2.28
CA PHE A 87 0.29 -0.91 -3.20
C PHE A 87 -0.17 -2.14 -2.38
N VAL A 88 -0.58 -3.21 -3.06
CA VAL A 88 -0.78 -4.54 -2.46
C VAL A 88 -0.14 -5.64 -3.29
N VAL A 89 0.29 -6.72 -2.65
CA VAL A 89 0.84 -7.89 -3.36
C VAL A 89 -0.28 -8.63 -4.09
N ALA A 90 -0.08 -8.94 -5.37
CA ALA A 90 -0.95 -9.75 -6.23
C ALA A 90 -2.39 -9.25 -6.44
N GLY A 91 -2.80 -8.14 -5.81
CA GLY A 91 -4.13 -7.56 -5.93
C GLY A 91 -5.14 -8.10 -4.92
N SER A 92 -6.30 -7.45 -4.85
CA SER A 92 -7.44 -7.77 -4.00
C SER A 92 -8.71 -7.16 -4.58
N ASP A 93 -9.64 -7.98 -5.07
CA ASP A 93 -10.94 -7.52 -5.58
C ASP A 93 -11.72 -6.74 -4.51
N TYR A 94 -11.56 -7.15 -3.25
CA TYR A 94 -12.10 -6.44 -2.09
C TYR A 94 -11.64 -4.99 -2.03
N LEU A 95 -10.34 -4.74 -2.21
CA LEU A 95 -9.81 -3.38 -2.26
C LEU A 95 -10.16 -2.66 -3.55
N HIS A 96 -10.16 -3.35 -4.70
CA HIS A 96 -10.54 -2.72 -5.97
C HIS A 96 -11.93 -2.07 -5.88
N HIS A 97 -12.89 -2.79 -5.29
CA HIS A 97 -14.23 -2.27 -5.06
C HIS A 97 -14.26 -1.09 -4.08
N TRP A 98 -13.40 -1.06 -3.06
CA TRP A 98 -13.29 0.08 -2.15
C TRP A 98 -12.89 1.38 -2.87
N PHE A 99 -12.14 1.27 -3.96
CA PHE A 99 -11.73 2.37 -4.82
C PHE A 99 -12.68 2.57 -6.02
N GLY A 100 -13.93 2.11 -5.92
CA GLY A 100 -14.97 2.36 -6.91
C GLY A 100 -14.71 1.66 -8.25
N ASP A 101 -14.10 0.47 -8.20
CA ASP A 101 -13.71 -0.30 -9.39
C ASP A 101 -12.88 0.53 -10.38
N GLY A 102 -12.06 1.42 -9.82
CA GLY A 102 -11.28 2.41 -10.54
C GLY A 102 -10.04 1.86 -11.25
N ARG A 103 -9.08 2.75 -11.48
CA ARG A 103 -7.85 2.43 -12.21
C ARG A 103 -6.96 1.52 -11.39
N ILE A 104 -6.31 0.60 -12.08
CA ILE A 104 -5.33 -0.32 -11.50
C ILE A 104 -3.98 0.00 -12.13
N LEU A 105 -2.96 0.21 -11.30
CA LEU A 105 -1.57 0.25 -11.77
C LEU A 105 -0.83 -0.98 -11.28
N ARG A 106 0.08 -1.47 -12.11
CA ARG A 106 0.85 -2.70 -11.86
C ARG A 106 2.34 -2.40 -11.91
N LEU A 107 3.08 -2.87 -10.92
CA LEU A 107 4.53 -2.77 -10.84
C LEU A 107 5.12 -4.16 -10.58
N PRO A 108 5.95 -4.72 -11.48
CA PRO A 108 6.64 -5.97 -11.19
C PRO A 108 7.49 -5.84 -9.92
N LEU A 109 7.37 -6.78 -8.99
CA LEU A 109 8.18 -6.75 -7.75
C LEU A 109 9.68 -6.86 -8.07
N SER A 110 10.05 -7.58 -9.12
CA SER A 110 11.45 -7.69 -9.57
C SER A 110 12.06 -6.35 -10.02
N ALA A 111 11.24 -5.38 -10.41
CA ALA A 111 11.70 -4.04 -10.78
C ALA A 111 12.05 -3.15 -9.58
N VAL A 112 11.64 -3.54 -8.37
CA VAL A 112 11.83 -2.74 -7.15
C VAL A 112 12.91 -3.36 -6.27
N PRO A 113 14.00 -2.64 -5.93
CA PRO A 113 15.03 -3.19 -5.07
C PRO A 113 14.56 -3.28 -3.61
N GLU A 114 15.14 -4.23 -2.88
CA GLU A 114 14.73 -4.54 -1.49
C GLU A 114 14.85 -3.37 -0.51
N HIS A 115 15.75 -2.42 -0.78
CA HIS A 115 15.97 -1.26 0.08
C HIS A 115 14.90 -0.16 -0.10
N ALA A 116 14.07 -0.25 -1.14
CA ALA A 116 13.06 0.75 -1.49
C ALA A 116 11.62 0.30 -1.22
N VAL A 117 11.41 -0.94 -0.76
CA VAL A 117 10.07 -1.51 -0.55
C VAL A 117 9.97 -2.31 0.73
N SER A 118 8.88 -2.12 1.46
CA SER A 118 8.51 -2.94 2.61
C SER A 118 7.06 -3.40 2.52
N PHE A 119 6.72 -4.34 3.40
CA PHE A 119 5.41 -4.98 3.41
C PHE A 119 4.86 -5.09 4.83
N THR A 120 3.54 -5.15 4.95
CA THR A 120 2.84 -5.56 6.17
C THR A 120 1.75 -6.57 5.82
N TYR A 121 1.62 -7.62 6.63
CA TYR A 121 0.51 -8.57 6.49
C TYR A 121 -0.75 -7.92 7.07
N GLY A 122 -1.65 -7.48 6.19
CA GLY A 122 -2.83 -6.68 6.54
C GLY A 122 -2.57 -5.16 6.56
N ASP A 123 -3.61 -4.42 6.92
CA ASP A 123 -3.64 -2.95 7.00
C ASP A 123 -2.75 -2.44 8.15
N SER A 124 -1.71 -1.70 7.80
CA SER A 124 -0.73 -1.16 8.75
C SER A 124 -1.35 -0.18 9.76
N CYS A 125 -2.51 0.43 9.45
CA CYS A 125 -3.24 1.33 10.34
C CYS A 125 -4.27 0.61 11.21
N ALA A 126 -4.64 -0.64 10.90
CA ALA A 126 -5.66 -1.41 11.64
C ALA A 126 -5.04 -2.34 12.69
N VAL A 127 -3.87 -2.91 12.39
CA VAL A 127 -3.06 -3.69 13.33
C VAL A 127 -1.89 -2.85 13.82
N GLU A 128 -1.49 -2.97 15.09
CA GLU A 128 -0.23 -2.41 15.58
C GLU A 128 0.93 -3.07 14.81
N SER A 129 1.29 -2.51 13.66
CA SER A 129 2.04 -3.24 12.64
C SER A 129 3.54 -3.20 12.90
N GLU A 130 3.99 -3.55 14.12
CA GLU A 130 5.42 -3.67 14.49
C GLU A 130 6.22 -4.60 13.56
N HIS A 131 5.53 -5.36 12.71
CA HIS A 131 6.08 -6.33 11.80
C HIS A 131 6.16 -5.81 10.36
N ILE A 132 7.03 -4.83 10.13
CA ILE A 132 7.55 -4.61 8.77
C ILE A 132 8.18 -5.91 8.28
N VAL A 133 7.85 -6.30 7.06
CA VAL A 133 8.41 -7.44 6.34
C VAL A 133 9.28 -6.89 5.21
N THR A 134 10.51 -7.38 5.08
CA THR A 134 11.40 -7.02 3.96
C THR A 134 11.06 -7.83 2.71
N LYS A 135 11.50 -7.36 1.54
CA LYS A 135 11.37 -8.13 0.29
C LYS A 135 11.95 -9.55 0.42
N ALA A 136 13.12 -9.70 1.04
CA ALA A 136 13.73 -11.02 1.27
C ALA A 136 12.93 -11.91 2.24
N GLU A 137 12.26 -11.33 3.24
CA GLU A 137 11.34 -12.07 4.11
C GLU A 137 10.09 -12.54 3.33
N LEU A 138 9.45 -11.64 2.58
CA LEU A 138 8.29 -11.96 1.76
C LEU A 138 8.61 -13.06 0.74
N LEU A 139 9.72 -12.96 0.02
CA LEU A 139 10.11 -13.97 -0.98
C LEU A 139 10.39 -15.35 -0.35
N ARG A 140 10.91 -15.39 0.89
CA ARG A 140 11.09 -16.66 1.63
C ARG A 140 9.75 -17.29 2.03
N ASP A 141 8.75 -16.48 2.32
CA ASP A 141 7.41 -16.98 2.62
C ASP A 141 6.72 -17.48 1.34
N LEU A 142 6.78 -16.70 0.25
CA LEU A 142 6.23 -17.06 -1.07
C LEU A 142 6.85 -18.35 -1.63
N ALA A 143 8.16 -18.56 -1.44
CA ALA A 143 8.86 -19.76 -1.92
C ALA A 143 8.35 -21.07 -1.29
N ARG A 144 7.55 -21.03 -0.22
CA ARG A 144 6.93 -22.20 0.41
C ARG A 144 5.71 -22.73 -0.36
N TYR A 145 5.22 -21.97 -1.34
CA TYR A 145 4.02 -22.29 -2.11
C TYR A 145 4.39 -22.51 -3.58
N ASP A 146 3.63 -23.37 -4.24
CA ASP A 146 3.82 -23.65 -5.66
C ASP A 146 3.18 -22.60 -6.55
N THR A 147 2.00 -22.10 -6.16
CA THR A 147 1.23 -21.11 -6.91
C THR A 147 0.82 -19.92 -6.02
N MET A 148 0.60 -18.77 -6.65
CA MET A 148 0.08 -17.59 -5.96
C MET A 148 -1.34 -17.83 -5.42
N GLU A 149 -2.12 -18.67 -6.07
CA GLU A 149 -3.47 -19.05 -5.62
C GLU A 149 -3.41 -19.76 -4.26
N ASP A 150 -2.51 -20.75 -4.11
CA ASP A 150 -2.32 -21.45 -2.84
C ASP A 150 -1.87 -20.52 -1.72
N PHE A 151 -0.94 -19.61 -2.04
CA PHE A 151 -0.46 -18.60 -1.10
C PHE A 151 -1.57 -17.66 -0.63
N LEU A 152 -2.36 -17.12 -1.58
CA LEU A 152 -3.45 -16.21 -1.27
C LEU A 152 -4.58 -16.92 -0.50
N ALA A 153 -4.88 -18.17 -0.81
CA ALA A 153 -5.85 -18.97 -0.06
C ALA A 153 -5.44 -19.12 1.42
N ASP A 154 -4.16 -19.41 1.70
CA ASP A 154 -3.64 -19.46 3.07
C ASP A 154 -3.58 -18.07 3.72
N LEU A 155 -3.14 -17.05 3.00
CA LEU A 155 -3.11 -15.65 3.46
C LEU A 155 -4.48 -15.20 3.97
N HIS A 156 -5.54 -15.47 3.20
CA HIS A 156 -6.92 -15.08 3.51
C HIS A 156 -7.48 -15.73 4.79
N THR A 157 -6.83 -16.74 5.36
CA THR A 157 -7.17 -17.28 6.68
C THR A 157 -6.68 -16.38 7.82
N ARG A 158 -5.75 -15.45 7.54
CA ARG A 158 -5.04 -14.61 8.53
C ARG A 158 -5.30 -13.10 8.31
N CYS A 159 -5.28 -12.65 7.06
CA CYS A 159 -5.59 -11.26 6.69
C CYS A 159 -6.08 -11.15 5.23
N HIS A 160 -6.67 -10.01 4.87
CA HIS A 160 -7.29 -9.83 3.54
C HIS A 160 -6.32 -9.51 2.40
N TYR A 161 -5.13 -8.99 2.70
CA TYR A 161 -4.13 -8.59 1.72
C TYR A 161 -2.78 -8.36 2.40
N ILE A 162 -1.73 -8.21 1.60
CA ILE A 162 -0.42 -7.72 2.05
C ILE A 162 -0.27 -6.30 1.54
N GLU A 163 -0.23 -5.34 2.46
CA GLU A 163 0.04 -3.94 2.11
C GLU A 163 1.52 -3.79 1.77
N VAL A 164 1.78 -2.94 0.78
CA VAL A 164 3.11 -2.63 0.28
C VAL A 164 3.34 -1.14 0.48
N GLN A 165 4.50 -0.81 1.04
CA GLN A 165 4.99 0.54 1.14
C GLN A 165 6.15 0.72 0.16
N LEU A 166 5.94 1.48 -0.91
CA LEU A 166 6.99 1.89 -1.85
C LEU A 166 7.55 3.24 -1.40
N TRP A 167 8.85 3.27 -1.10
CA TRP A 167 9.51 4.40 -0.43
C TRP A 167 10.33 5.29 -1.36
N ASP A 168 10.27 5.04 -2.66
CA ASP A 168 11.04 5.76 -3.67
C ASP A 168 10.24 5.85 -4.96
N ASP A 169 9.88 7.08 -5.31
CA ASP A 169 8.99 7.38 -6.43
C ASP A 169 9.63 7.08 -7.79
N ARG A 170 10.96 6.94 -7.88
CA ARG A 170 11.66 6.66 -9.15
C ARG A 170 11.20 5.34 -9.78
N TYR A 171 10.72 4.39 -8.98
CA TYR A 171 10.20 3.12 -9.49
C TYR A 171 8.78 3.25 -10.06
N CYS A 172 8.12 4.40 -9.90
CA CYS A 172 6.80 4.66 -10.47
C CYS A 172 6.84 4.84 -11.98
N GLU A 173 7.99 5.19 -12.58
CA GLU A 173 8.15 5.26 -14.04
C GLU A 173 7.99 3.88 -14.71
N LEU A 174 8.04 2.80 -13.93
CA LEU A 174 7.94 1.42 -14.38
C LEU A 174 6.51 0.85 -14.23
N VAL A 175 5.56 1.63 -13.71
CA VAL A 175 4.17 1.19 -13.56
C VAL A 175 3.48 1.09 -14.91
N GLN A 176 2.57 0.13 -15.00
CA GLN A 176 1.76 -0.16 -16.18
C GLN A 176 0.28 -0.04 -15.82
N GLU A 177 -0.51 0.59 -16.68
CA GLU A 177 -1.99 0.57 -16.62
C GLU A 177 -2.54 -0.75 -17.17
#